data_AF-I0HU74-F1
#
_entry.id   AF-I0HU74-F1
#
_cell.length_a   1.000
_cell.length_b   1.000
_cell.length_c   1.000
_cell.angle_alpha   90.00
_cell.angle_beta   90.00
_cell.angle_gamma   90.00
#
_symmetry.space_group_name_H-M   'P 1'
#
loop_
_entity.id
_entity.type
_entity.pdbx_description
1 polymer ?
#
loop_
_entity_poly.entity_id
_entity_poly.type
_entity_poly.pdbx_seq_one_letter_code
_entity_poly.pdbx_strand_id
1 'polypeptide(L)'
;MHPADLCAPLPGVPDPADTGPDLAFSAEFDAIARWREEDDTRLAQGEWRSPPRRADWDAVRRETEALLRTRCKDLRVAGWWGEASAQLHGLPGLADGMELLATLCERWWARLHPAIDGGDAEARSGVLRWWLARTERLVGTVAVLRLGRQSLGLAEIEQTRLRSLAEADAAAAAAWHEVRCAPTEGAGSALVEAAAALPRALRALKRLQACCDAGLGQAAPSFDAAREQLEQACRTLARLQQDAAPATSTGDGETAPVAATAPLPPRPKPTPGGPGQAALAASDEADLGACDATPIGRDEAIAQLRRIAEFLRRTEPHNPAAYLADKAARWAGLALHAWLREVIADEQALARLETTLGVARDAESGR
;
A
#
# COMPACT_ATOMS: atom_id res chain seq x y z
N MET A 1 15.48 12.31 17.32
CA MET A 1 16.84 11.81 16.98
C MET A 1 16.94 11.68 15.47
N HIS A 2 18.04 12.14 14.88
CA HIS A 2 18.28 12.13 13.44
C HIS A 2 18.86 10.78 13.00
N PRO A 3 18.56 10.25 11.79
CA PRO A 3 19.07 8.96 11.33
C PRO A 3 20.61 8.84 11.37
N ALA A 4 21.32 9.95 11.23
CA ALA A 4 22.78 10.00 11.34
C ALA A 4 23.31 9.51 12.71
N ASP A 5 22.57 9.80 13.79
CA ASP A 5 22.97 9.41 15.16
C ASP A 5 22.91 7.88 15.35
N LEU A 6 21.98 7.23 14.64
CA LEU A 6 21.80 5.77 14.65
C LEU A 6 22.82 5.05 13.76
N CYS A 7 23.47 5.80 12.87
CA CYS A 7 24.57 5.35 12.01
C CYS A 7 25.96 5.63 12.65
N ALA A 8 26.05 5.90 13.95
CA ALA A 8 27.34 5.88 14.64
C ALA A 8 27.80 4.42 14.84
N PRO A 9 29.12 4.11 14.80
CA PRO A 9 29.64 2.81 15.21
C PRO A 9 29.16 2.42 16.62
N LEU A 10 29.09 1.12 16.91
CA LEU A 10 28.70 0.65 18.23
C LEU A 10 29.72 1.13 19.30
N PRO A 11 29.28 1.46 20.52
CA PRO A 11 30.19 1.90 21.57
C PRO A 11 31.05 0.73 22.08
N GLY A 12 32.33 1.00 22.34
CA GLY A 12 33.23 0.04 22.99
C GLY A 12 33.73 -1.11 22.10
N VAL A 13 33.42 -1.11 20.80
CA VAL A 13 34.00 -2.06 19.84
C VAL A 13 35.21 -1.43 19.13
N PRO A 14 36.32 -2.18 18.93
CA PRO A 14 37.51 -1.66 18.27
C PRO A 14 37.34 -1.52 16.76
N ASP A 15 36.49 -2.34 16.15
CA ASP A 15 36.22 -2.32 14.72
C ASP A 15 34.93 -1.54 14.41
N PRO A 16 35.00 -0.39 13.70
CA PRO A 16 33.80 0.38 13.36
C PRO A 16 32.88 -0.33 12.36
N ALA A 17 33.34 -1.40 11.70
CA ALA A 17 32.52 -2.26 10.85
C ALA A 17 31.76 -3.34 11.64
N ASP A 18 31.95 -3.43 12.96
CA ASP A 18 31.21 -4.35 13.81
C ASP A 18 29.73 -3.95 13.91
N THR A 19 28.87 -4.92 13.60
CA THR A 19 27.41 -4.80 13.56
C THR A 19 26.73 -5.46 14.75
N GLY A 20 27.51 -5.96 15.73
CA GLY A 20 27.00 -6.64 16.92
C GLY A 20 26.39 -8.02 16.62
N PRO A 21 25.77 -8.67 17.62
CA PRO A 21 25.11 -9.96 17.44
C PRO A 21 23.80 -9.85 16.66
N ASP A 22 23.40 -10.95 16.02
CA ASP A 22 22.02 -11.12 15.55
C ASP A 22 21.09 -11.28 16.76
N LEU A 23 20.03 -10.48 16.80
CA LEU A 23 19.05 -10.43 17.89
C LEU A 23 17.70 -11.09 17.53
N ALA A 24 17.63 -11.85 16.43
CA ALA A 24 16.39 -12.45 15.94
C ALA A 24 15.55 -13.21 17.00
N PHE A 25 16.21 -13.84 17.97
CA PHE A 25 15.58 -14.63 19.05
C PHE A 25 15.74 -13.98 20.43
N SER A 26 15.96 -12.66 20.47
CA SER A 26 16.15 -11.94 21.72
C SER A 26 14.83 -11.43 22.29
N ALA A 27 14.76 -11.28 23.62
CA ALA A 27 13.58 -10.74 24.29
C ALA A 27 13.26 -9.30 23.86
N GLU A 28 14.27 -8.55 23.42
CA GLU A 28 14.10 -7.20 22.86
C GLU A 28 13.36 -7.23 21.52
N PHE A 29 13.64 -8.20 20.63
CA PHE A 29 12.88 -8.38 19.39
C PHE A 29 11.42 -8.75 19.67
N ASP A 30 11.19 -9.65 20.62
CA ASP A 30 9.84 -10.04 21.07
C ASP A 30 9.07 -8.85 21.69
N ALA A 31 9.77 -7.98 22.43
CA ALA A 31 9.18 -6.76 22.97
C ALA A 31 8.75 -5.79 21.85
N ILE A 32 9.63 -5.52 20.88
CA ILE A 32 9.32 -4.65 19.75
C ILE A 32 8.15 -5.21 18.93
N ALA A 33 8.14 -6.52 18.66
CA ALA A 33 7.03 -7.18 17.96
C ALA A 33 5.70 -6.94 18.69
N ARG A 34 5.68 -7.13 20.02
CA ARG A 34 4.51 -6.85 20.86
C ARG A 34 4.09 -5.38 20.80
N TRP A 35 5.01 -4.42 20.81
CA TRP A 35 4.64 -3.01 20.71
C TRP A 35 4.05 -2.62 19.36
N ARG A 36 4.37 -3.37 18.30
CA ARG A 36 3.86 -3.17 16.94
C ARG A 36 2.49 -3.83 16.69
N GLU A 37 2.04 -4.72 17.57
CA GLU A 37 0.76 -5.40 17.44
C GLU A 37 -0.40 -4.43 17.61
N GLU A 38 -1.30 -4.43 16.61
CA GLU A 38 -2.54 -3.67 16.59
C GLU A 38 -3.67 -4.60 16.14
N ASP A 39 -4.80 -4.55 16.85
CA ASP A 39 -5.99 -5.33 16.51
C ASP A 39 -6.73 -4.70 15.32
N ASP A 40 -7.21 -5.54 14.39
CA ASP A 40 -8.06 -5.06 13.31
C ASP A 40 -9.46 -4.73 13.84
N THR A 41 -9.70 -3.44 14.02
CA THR A 41 -10.98 -2.89 14.50
C THR A 41 -12.16 -3.11 13.55
N ARG A 42 -11.93 -3.60 12.32
CA ARG A 42 -12.99 -3.96 11.37
C ARG A 42 -13.56 -5.36 11.63
N LEU A 43 -12.85 -6.19 12.40
CA LEU A 43 -13.32 -7.51 12.78
C LEU A 43 -14.27 -7.41 13.97
N ALA A 44 -15.38 -8.14 13.91
CA ALA A 44 -16.30 -8.24 15.03
C ALA A 44 -15.57 -8.90 16.21
N GLN A 45 -15.32 -8.13 17.27
CA GLN A 45 -14.92 -8.70 18.55
C GLN A 45 -16.10 -9.55 19.04
N GLY A 46 -15.88 -10.84 19.28
CA GLY A 46 -16.89 -11.76 19.79
C GLY A 46 -17.41 -11.34 21.17
N GLU A 47 -18.01 -12.28 21.91
CA GLU A 47 -18.63 -11.98 23.21
C GLU A 47 -17.63 -11.51 24.29
N TRP A 48 -16.32 -11.74 24.09
CA TRP A 48 -15.24 -11.22 24.94
C TRP A 48 -14.71 -9.90 24.36
N ARG A 49 -15.12 -8.79 24.95
CA ARG A 49 -14.69 -7.43 24.55
C ARG A 49 -13.48 -7.00 25.37
N SER A 50 -12.31 -7.08 24.77
CA SER A 50 -11.13 -6.36 25.25
C SER A 50 -10.97 -5.07 24.45
N PRO A 51 -10.51 -3.96 25.06
CA PRO A 51 -10.16 -2.77 24.30
C PRO A 51 -9.14 -3.17 23.21
N PRO A 52 -9.36 -2.78 21.95
CA PRO A 52 -8.49 -3.19 20.85
C PRO A 52 -7.08 -2.74 21.16
N ARG A 53 -6.13 -3.67 21.04
CA ARG A 53 -4.72 -3.37 21.19
C ARG A 53 -4.33 -2.38 20.10
N ARG A 54 -3.63 -1.32 20.50
CA ARG A 54 -3.05 -0.34 19.58
C ARG A 54 -1.54 -0.43 19.67
N ALA A 55 -0.88 -0.27 18.54
CA ALA A 55 0.56 -0.20 18.50
C ALA A 55 1.06 1.02 19.30
N ASP A 56 2.08 0.82 20.12
CA ASP A 56 2.79 1.87 20.84
C ASP A 56 4.02 2.29 20.03
N TRP A 57 3.82 3.20 19.07
CA TRP A 57 4.90 3.64 18.18
C TRP A 57 6.02 4.38 18.91
N ASP A 58 5.73 5.04 20.04
CA ASP A 58 6.74 5.67 20.89
C ASP A 58 7.64 4.62 21.55
N ALA A 59 7.07 3.52 22.05
CA ALA A 59 7.83 2.40 22.59
C ALA A 59 8.68 1.73 21.49
N VAL A 60 8.09 1.43 20.32
CA VAL A 60 8.81 0.86 19.17
C VAL A 60 10.01 1.73 18.80
N ARG A 61 9.80 3.05 18.64
CA ARG A 61 10.86 3.98 18.27
C ARG A 61 11.97 4.04 19.32
N ARG A 62 11.62 4.08 20.61
CA ARG A 62 12.59 4.14 21.72
C ARG A 62 13.43 2.87 21.81
N GLU A 63 12.79 1.70 21.73
CA GLU A 63 13.50 0.42 21.85
C GLU A 63 14.39 0.14 20.64
N THR A 64 13.91 0.38 19.42
CA THR A 64 14.70 0.24 18.19
C THR A 64 15.89 1.22 18.17
N GLU A 65 15.71 2.46 18.63
CA GLU A 65 16.78 3.45 18.80
C GLU A 65 17.87 2.97 19.77
N ALA A 66 17.47 2.40 20.92
CA ALA A 66 18.40 1.86 21.89
C ALA A 66 19.24 0.70 21.30
N LEU A 67 18.59 -0.23 20.59
CA LEU A 67 19.28 -1.36 19.96
C LEU A 67 20.27 -0.89 18.88
N LEU A 68 19.83 -0.01 17.98
CA LEU A 68 20.68 0.50 16.89
C LEU A 68 21.91 1.26 17.40
N ARG A 69 21.79 1.93 18.55
CA ARG A 69 22.89 2.69 19.14
C ARG A 69 23.89 1.84 19.90
N THR A 70 23.46 0.74 20.51
CA THR A 70 24.25 0.09 21.57
C THR A 70 24.50 -1.39 21.35
N ARG A 71 23.68 -2.06 20.53
CA ARG A 71 23.68 -3.51 20.43
C ARG A 71 23.94 -4.03 19.02
N CYS A 72 23.25 -3.51 18.00
CA CYS A 72 23.30 -4.11 16.67
C CYS A 72 23.14 -3.09 15.53
N LYS A 73 23.59 -3.48 14.33
CA LYS A 73 23.20 -2.88 13.05
C LYS A 73 22.38 -3.90 12.27
N ASP A 74 21.07 -3.68 12.21
CA ASP A 74 20.10 -4.65 11.70
C ASP A 74 19.02 -3.95 10.87
N LEU A 75 18.77 -4.46 9.66
CA LEU A 75 17.77 -3.93 8.73
C LEU A 75 16.34 -4.07 9.24
N ARG A 76 16.04 -5.11 10.01
CA ARG A 76 14.71 -5.32 10.62
C ARG A 76 14.44 -4.23 11.63
N VAL A 77 15.41 -3.99 12.53
CA VAL A 77 15.32 -2.95 13.56
C VAL A 77 15.25 -1.56 12.92
N ALA A 78 16.05 -1.30 11.89
CA ALA A 78 16.00 -0.04 11.14
C ALA A 78 14.66 0.17 10.43
N GLY A 79 14.09 -0.89 9.84
CA GLY A 79 12.76 -0.87 9.23
C GLY A 79 11.66 -0.58 10.24
N TRP A 80 11.69 -1.20 11.42
CA TRP A 80 10.74 -0.93 12.50
C TRP A 80 10.88 0.48 13.07
N TRP A 81 12.11 0.97 13.21
CA TRP A 81 12.36 2.37 13.58
C TRP A 81 11.80 3.33 12.52
N GLY A 82 12.01 3.04 11.24
CA GLY A 82 11.49 3.84 10.12
C GLY A 82 9.97 3.85 10.07
N GLU A 83 9.34 2.71 10.31
CA GLU A 83 7.89 2.58 10.42
C GLU A 83 7.34 3.41 11.58
N ALA A 84 7.89 3.24 12.78
CA ALA A 84 7.47 4.02 13.95
C ALA A 84 7.70 5.52 13.74
N SER A 85 8.81 5.89 13.10
CA SER A 85 9.11 7.28 12.77
C SER A 85 8.09 7.86 11.80
N ALA A 86 7.68 7.11 10.78
CA ALA A 86 6.64 7.53 9.85
C ALA A 86 5.27 7.69 10.52
N GLN A 87 4.93 6.80 11.46
CA GLN A 87 3.67 6.86 12.20
C GLN A 87 3.60 8.06 13.15
N LEU A 88 4.73 8.41 13.79
CA LEU A 88 4.81 9.53 14.73
C LEU A 88 5.00 10.89 14.04
N HIS A 89 5.77 10.94 12.95
CA HIS A 89 6.23 12.18 12.33
C HIS A 89 5.84 12.32 10.85
N GLY A 90 4.95 11.48 10.34
CA GLY A 90 4.48 11.53 8.96
C GLY A 90 5.58 11.27 7.92
N LEU A 91 5.47 11.93 6.77
CA LEU A 91 6.42 11.78 5.66
C LEU A 91 7.87 12.18 6.01
N PRO A 92 8.14 13.21 6.84
CA PRO A 92 9.48 13.46 7.37
C PRO A 92 10.11 12.24 8.05
N GLY A 93 9.34 11.56 8.92
CA GLY A 93 9.80 10.36 9.61
C GLY A 93 10.01 9.16 8.68
N LEU A 94 9.18 9.01 7.65
CA LEU A 94 9.38 8.01 6.60
C LEU A 94 10.70 8.27 5.83
N ALA A 95 10.97 9.52 5.47
CA ALA A 95 12.20 9.90 4.80
C ALA A 95 13.44 9.63 5.67
N ASP A 96 13.35 9.86 6.98
CA ASP A 96 14.41 9.51 7.93
C ASP A 96 14.64 7.99 8.00
N GLY A 97 13.57 7.19 7.99
CA GLY A 97 13.66 5.72 7.95
C GLY A 97 14.35 5.21 6.69
N MET A 98 13.99 5.77 5.53
CA MET A 98 14.61 5.42 4.25
C MET A 98 16.10 5.80 4.23
N GLU A 99 16.44 6.98 4.76
CA GLU A 99 17.82 7.46 4.88
C GLU A 99 18.68 6.57 5.79
N LEU A 100 18.11 6.11 6.92
CA LEU A 100 18.75 5.16 7.82
C LEU A 100 19.07 3.85 7.11
N LEU A 101 18.09 3.23 6.44
CA LEU A 101 18.27 1.96 5.73
C LEU A 101 19.31 2.08 4.61
N ALA A 102 19.25 3.15 3.81
CA ALA A 102 20.24 3.40 2.77
C ALA A 102 21.66 3.54 3.36
N THR A 103 21.81 4.31 4.44
CA THR A 103 23.11 4.55 5.07
C THR A 103 23.65 3.29 5.73
N LEU A 104 22.80 2.45 6.35
CA LEU A 104 23.22 1.17 6.92
C LEU A 104 23.73 0.22 5.84
N CYS A 105 23.00 0.12 4.72
CA CYS A 105 23.42 -0.69 3.57
C CYS A 105 24.75 -0.20 3.00
N GLU A 106 24.93 1.10 2.78
CA GLU A 106 26.18 1.64 2.23
C GLU A 106 27.40 1.37 3.12
N ARG A 107 27.24 1.44 4.44
CA ARG A 107 28.36 1.37 5.39
C ARG A 107 28.67 -0.04 5.87
N TRP A 108 27.65 -0.88 6.07
CA TRP A 108 27.80 -2.18 6.74
C TRP A 108 27.32 -3.36 5.90
N TRP A 109 27.03 -3.21 4.60
CA TRP A 109 26.46 -4.25 3.73
C TRP A 109 26.95 -5.68 4.05
N ALA A 110 28.27 -5.87 4.10
CA ALA A 110 28.89 -7.18 4.28
C ALA A 110 28.56 -7.86 5.62
N ARG A 111 28.36 -7.08 6.70
CA ARG A 111 28.18 -7.59 8.07
C ARG A 111 26.80 -7.27 8.66
N LEU A 112 25.94 -6.59 7.91
CA LEU A 112 24.63 -6.14 8.37
C LEU A 112 23.70 -7.33 8.67
N HIS A 113 22.87 -7.23 9.69
CA HIS A 113 21.85 -8.25 9.98
C HIS A 113 20.56 -8.00 9.19
N PRO A 114 19.86 -9.05 8.70
CA PRO A 114 20.27 -10.46 8.67
C PRO A 114 21.51 -10.69 7.79
N ALA A 115 22.41 -11.58 8.22
CA ALA A 115 23.60 -11.96 7.45
C ALA A 115 23.21 -12.67 6.15
N ILE A 116 24.10 -12.62 5.14
CA ILE A 116 24.01 -13.44 3.93
C ILE A 116 24.98 -14.61 4.15
N ASP A 117 24.44 -15.77 4.46
CA ASP A 117 25.21 -16.97 4.81
C ASP A 117 25.23 -17.95 3.64
N GLY A 118 26.42 -18.40 3.22
CA GLY A 118 26.54 -19.39 2.14
C GLY A 118 26.00 -18.93 0.78
N GLY A 119 25.83 -17.62 0.56
CA GLY A 119 25.22 -17.06 -0.65
C GLY A 119 23.69 -17.03 -0.62
N ASP A 120 23.05 -17.50 0.46
CA ASP A 120 21.62 -17.35 0.68
C ASP A 120 21.32 -15.94 1.23
N ALA A 121 20.65 -15.15 0.40
CA ALA A 121 20.26 -13.79 0.75
C ALA A 121 18.75 -13.62 0.97
N GLU A 122 18.00 -14.73 1.06
CA GLU A 122 16.53 -14.70 1.12
C GLU A 122 16.03 -13.93 2.35
N ALA A 123 16.62 -14.16 3.52
CA ALA A 123 16.25 -13.45 4.74
C ALA A 123 16.41 -11.92 4.60
N ARG A 124 17.54 -11.48 4.01
CA ARG A 124 17.81 -10.05 3.80
C ARG A 124 16.89 -9.46 2.73
N SER A 125 16.72 -10.17 1.60
CA SER A 125 15.82 -9.76 0.51
C SER A 125 14.37 -9.65 0.99
N GLY A 126 13.93 -10.59 1.83
CA GLY A 126 12.61 -10.57 2.45
C GLY A 126 12.35 -9.34 3.32
N VAL A 127 13.33 -8.93 4.14
CA VAL A 127 13.23 -7.71 4.96
C VAL A 127 13.13 -6.46 4.09
N LEU A 128 13.92 -6.37 3.03
CA LEU A 128 13.89 -5.25 2.09
C LEU A 128 12.55 -5.20 1.34
N ARG A 129 12.04 -6.34 0.87
CA ARG A 129 10.73 -6.45 0.21
C ARG A 129 9.60 -6.03 1.14
N TRP A 130 9.65 -6.47 2.40
CA TRP A 130 8.69 -6.03 3.41
C TRP A 130 8.73 -4.51 3.61
N TRP A 131 9.92 -3.92 3.72
CA TRP A 131 10.06 -2.47 3.89
C TRP A 131 9.53 -1.67 2.69
N LEU A 132 9.78 -2.14 1.47
CA LEU A 132 9.28 -1.50 0.24
C LEU A 132 7.74 -1.52 0.19
N ALA A 133 7.13 -2.68 0.42
CA ALA A 133 5.67 -2.80 0.51
C ALA A 133 5.09 -1.97 1.69
N ARG A 134 5.81 -1.89 2.80
CA ARG A 134 5.41 -1.06 3.94
C ARG A 134 5.48 0.43 3.62
N THR A 135 6.51 0.86 2.89
CA THR A 135 6.66 2.24 2.40
C THR A 135 5.47 2.63 1.53
N GLU A 136 5.06 1.78 0.58
CA GLU A 136 3.91 2.05 -0.29
C GLU A 136 2.64 2.37 0.52
N ARG A 137 2.37 1.55 1.55
CA ARG A 137 1.22 1.77 2.44
C ARG A 137 1.38 3.06 3.24
N LEU A 138 2.52 3.25 3.90
CA LEU A 138 2.76 4.39 4.78
C LEU A 138 2.63 5.71 4.02
N VAL A 139 3.17 5.83 2.80
CA VAL A 139 3.06 7.06 1.98
C VAL A 139 1.60 7.50 1.80
N GLY A 140 0.68 6.55 1.64
CA GLY A 140 -0.74 6.85 1.47
C GLY A 140 -1.47 7.14 2.78
N THR A 141 -1.08 6.51 3.89
CA THR A 141 -1.87 6.48 5.12
C THR A 141 -1.35 7.38 6.24
N VAL A 142 -0.06 7.72 6.28
CA VAL A 142 0.47 8.59 7.34
C VAL A 142 -0.12 9.99 7.20
N ALA A 143 -0.39 10.61 8.35
CA ALA A 143 -0.99 11.92 8.40
C ALA A 143 -0.10 12.98 7.74
N VAL A 144 -0.68 13.75 6.82
CA VAL A 144 -0.08 14.91 6.17
C VAL A 144 -0.76 16.19 6.60
N LEU A 145 -2.08 16.15 6.76
CA LEU A 145 -2.88 17.27 7.22
C LEU A 145 -3.66 16.90 8.48
N ARG A 146 -3.95 17.91 9.31
CA ARG A 146 -4.84 17.77 10.45
C ARG A 146 -5.99 18.77 10.34
N LEU A 147 -7.21 18.26 10.26
CA LEU A 147 -8.45 19.03 10.26
C LEU A 147 -9.13 18.82 11.62
N GLY A 148 -8.90 19.74 12.56
CA GLY A 148 -9.37 19.58 13.94
C GLY A 148 -8.83 18.29 14.58
N ARG A 149 -9.72 17.31 14.82
CA ARG A 149 -9.36 15.99 15.39
C ARG A 149 -9.02 14.94 14.33
N GLN A 150 -9.30 15.19 13.06
CA GLN A 150 -9.05 14.25 11.97
C GLN A 150 -7.63 14.45 11.44
N SER A 151 -6.94 13.34 11.17
CA SER A 151 -5.63 13.34 10.54
C SER A 151 -5.77 12.64 9.19
N LEU A 152 -5.47 13.36 8.11
CA LEU A 152 -5.68 12.90 6.74
C LEU A 152 -4.35 12.51 6.10
N GLY A 153 -4.32 11.31 5.52
CA GLY A 153 -3.22 10.86 4.67
C GLY A 153 -3.44 11.25 3.20
N LEU A 154 -2.40 11.07 2.37
CA LEU A 154 -2.47 11.43 0.95
C LEU A 154 -3.52 10.66 0.17
N ALA A 155 -3.74 9.39 0.49
CA ALA A 155 -4.74 8.58 -0.19
C ALA A 155 -6.16 9.13 0.05
N GLU A 156 -6.45 9.57 1.28
CA GLU A 156 -7.74 10.14 1.65
C GLU A 156 -7.93 11.54 1.07
N ILE A 157 -6.87 12.36 1.05
CA ILE A 157 -6.87 13.67 0.38
C ILE A 157 -7.21 13.49 -1.11
N GLU A 158 -6.56 12.56 -1.79
CA GLU A 158 -6.80 12.33 -3.22
C GLU A 158 -8.19 11.77 -3.49
N GLN A 159 -8.68 10.85 -2.65
CA GLN A 159 -10.04 10.32 -2.76
C GLN A 159 -11.09 11.43 -2.54
N THR A 160 -10.86 12.36 -1.61
CA THR A 160 -11.74 13.50 -1.35
C THR A 160 -11.77 14.44 -2.54
N ARG A 161 -10.60 14.72 -3.15
CA ARG A 161 -10.50 15.51 -4.37
C ARG A 161 -11.22 14.87 -5.56
N LEU A 162 -11.04 13.58 -5.79
CA LEU A 162 -11.69 12.90 -6.91
C LEU A 162 -13.21 12.91 -6.77
N ARG A 163 -13.73 12.76 -5.54
CA ARG A 163 -15.17 12.86 -5.26
C ARG A 163 -15.71 14.27 -5.48
N SER A 164 -14.95 15.31 -5.15
CA SER A 164 -15.39 16.70 -5.34
C SER A 164 -15.50 17.12 -6.80
N LEU A 165 -14.88 16.38 -7.73
CA LEU A 165 -15.02 16.58 -9.17
C LEU A 165 -16.32 16.00 -9.74
N ALA A 166 -17.05 15.17 -8.98
CA ALA A 166 -18.34 14.64 -9.41
C ALA A 166 -19.45 15.68 -9.18
N GLU A 167 -20.21 16.01 -10.23
CA GLU A 167 -21.17 17.14 -10.27
C GLU A 167 -22.36 17.07 -9.28
N ALA A 168 -22.49 15.98 -8.49
CA ALA A 168 -23.61 15.74 -7.59
C ALA A 168 -23.24 15.59 -6.10
N ASP A 169 -21.96 15.70 -5.72
CA ASP A 169 -21.52 15.48 -4.34
C ASP A 169 -21.12 16.78 -3.63
N ALA A 170 -22.12 17.55 -3.20
CA ALA A 170 -21.91 18.80 -2.47
C ALA A 170 -21.14 18.60 -1.15
N ALA A 171 -21.28 17.43 -0.51
CA ALA A 171 -20.55 17.09 0.71
C ALA A 171 -19.06 16.89 0.42
N ALA A 172 -18.71 16.18 -0.66
CA ALA A 172 -17.32 16.05 -1.10
C ALA A 172 -16.72 17.38 -1.55
N ALA A 173 -17.49 18.26 -2.19
CA ALA A 173 -17.05 19.61 -2.54
C ALA A 173 -16.72 20.45 -1.29
N ALA A 174 -17.55 20.39 -0.26
CA ALA A 174 -17.29 21.06 1.02
C ALA A 174 -16.06 20.47 1.74
N ALA A 175 -15.94 19.14 1.83
CA ALA A 175 -14.78 18.48 2.42
C ALA A 175 -13.48 18.82 1.67
N TRP A 176 -13.52 18.88 0.34
CA TRP A 176 -12.37 19.30 -0.46
C TRP A 176 -12.02 20.77 -0.25
N HIS A 177 -13.01 21.65 -0.07
CA HIS A 177 -12.77 23.05 0.28
C HIS A 177 -12.02 23.16 1.63
N GLU A 178 -12.46 22.44 2.66
CA GLU A 178 -11.76 22.40 3.96
C GLU A 178 -10.30 21.92 3.82
N VAL A 179 -10.07 20.86 3.05
CA VAL A 179 -8.71 20.36 2.78
C VAL A 179 -7.82 21.41 2.11
N ARG A 180 -8.36 22.21 1.18
CA ARG A 180 -7.62 23.28 0.49
C ARG A 180 -7.34 24.51 1.35
N CYS A 181 -8.19 24.81 2.34
CA CYS A 181 -7.98 25.93 3.26
C CYS A 181 -7.04 25.57 4.41
N ALA A 182 -6.95 24.29 4.79
CA ALA A 182 -6.12 23.84 5.90
C ALA A 182 -4.66 24.34 5.89
N PRO A 183 -3.95 24.40 4.75
CA PRO A 183 -2.58 24.91 4.71
C PRO A 183 -2.48 26.38 5.10
N THR A 184 -3.45 27.22 4.73
CA THR A 184 -3.46 28.65 5.08
C THR A 184 -4.00 28.92 6.48
N GLU A 185 -4.74 27.97 7.07
CA GLU A 185 -5.33 28.06 8.41
C GLU A 185 -4.46 27.44 9.52
N GLY A 186 -3.21 27.07 9.23
CA GLY A 186 -2.24 26.64 10.24
C GLY A 186 -1.56 25.30 9.99
N ALA A 187 -1.93 24.56 8.93
CA ALA A 187 -1.25 23.32 8.54
C ALA A 187 -0.12 23.53 7.51
N GLY A 188 0.18 24.78 7.12
CA GLY A 188 1.13 25.09 6.05
C GLY A 188 2.57 24.62 6.31
N SER A 189 3.07 24.75 7.53
CA SER A 189 4.42 24.28 7.89
C SER A 189 4.56 22.77 7.74
N ALA A 190 3.58 22.01 8.27
CA ALA A 190 3.54 20.55 8.14
C ALA A 190 3.50 20.11 6.67
N LEU A 191 2.73 20.82 5.83
CA LEU A 191 2.67 20.55 4.40
C LEU A 191 4.00 20.83 3.69
N VAL A 192 4.69 21.91 4.04
CA VAL A 192 6.03 22.24 3.50
C VAL A 192 7.06 21.19 3.92
N GLU A 193 7.05 20.76 5.18
CA GLU A 193 7.94 19.69 5.67
C GLU A 193 7.66 18.36 4.95
N ALA A 194 6.39 18.00 4.79
CA ALA A 194 5.96 16.82 4.04
C ALA A 194 6.44 16.87 2.58
N ALA A 195 6.30 18.01 1.91
CA ALA A 195 6.75 18.20 0.54
C ALA A 195 8.28 18.12 0.41
N ALA A 196 9.03 18.66 1.38
CA ALA A 196 10.50 18.56 1.41
C ALA A 196 11.01 17.14 1.72
N ALA A 197 10.21 16.34 2.44
CA ALA A 197 10.58 14.99 2.84
C ALA A 197 10.60 13.99 1.67
N LEU A 198 9.64 14.06 0.74
CA LEU A 198 9.54 13.08 -0.34
C LEU A 198 10.75 13.05 -1.29
N PRO A 199 11.32 14.19 -1.73
CA PRO A 199 12.57 14.18 -2.51
C PRO A 199 13.76 13.59 -1.74
N ARG A 200 13.82 13.77 -0.40
CA ARG A 200 14.83 13.08 0.44
C ARG A 200 14.61 11.57 0.41
N ALA A 201 13.37 11.12 0.63
CA ALA A 201 13.01 9.70 0.58
C ALA A 201 13.35 9.07 -0.78
N LEU A 202 13.06 9.74 -1.90
CA LEU A 202 13.41 9.26 -3.24
C LEU A 202 14.93 9.13 -3.45
N ARG A 203 15.73 10.09 -2.98
CA ARG A 203 17.20 10.01 -3.05
C ARG A 203 17.74 8.84 -2.21
N ALA A 204 17.19 8.64 -1.01
CA ALA A 204 17.56 7.52 -0.15
C ALA A 204 17.13 6.17 -0.76
N LEU A 205 15.93 6.08 -1.34
CA LEU A 205 15.44 4.89 -2.03
C LEU A 205 16.37 4.49 -3.19
N LYS A 206 16.81 5.45 -3.99
CA LYS A 206 17.76 5.22 -5.09
C LYS A 206 19.11 4.69 -4.60
N ARG A 207 19.61 5.23 -3.49
CA ARG A 207 20.86 4.75 -2.85
C ARG A 207 20.70 3.33 -2.32
N LEU A 208 19.59 3.05 -1.63
CA LEU A 208 19.26 1.72 -1.13
C LEU A 208 19.15 0.70 -2.28
N GLN A 209 18.49 1.06 -3.38
CA GLN A 209 18.39 0.23 -4.57
C GLN A 209 19.79 -0.10 -5.13
N ALA A 210 20.67 0.89 -5.27
CA ALA A 210 22.03 0.65 -5.76
C ALA A 210 22.81 -0.34 -4.88
N CYS A 211 22.66 -0.28 -3.56
CA CYS A 211 23.25 -1.28 -2.66
C CYS A 211 22.67 -2.68 -2.87
N CYS A 212 21.35 -2.77 -3.05
CA CYS A 212 20.67 -4.05 -3.27
C CYS A 212 21.06 -4.67 -4.61
N ASP A 213 21.10 -3.89 -5.68
CA ASP A 213 21.51 -4.35 -7.01
C ASP A 213 22.96 -4.86 -6.98
N ALA A 214 23.86 -4.13 -6.32
CA ALA A 214 25.26 -4.52 -6.18
C ALA A 214 25.46 -5.76 -5.29
N GLY A 215 24.66 -5.89 -4.23
CA GLY A 215 24.86 -6.91 -3.21
C GLY A 215 24.02 -8.18 -3.35
N LEU A 216 22.90 -8.12 -4.07
CA LEU A 216 21.95 -9.23 -4.26
C LEU A 216 21.83 -9.64 -5.73
N GLY A 217 22.21 -8.76 -6.68
CA GLY A 217 22.05 -9.03 -8.11
C GLY A 217 20.60 -9.39 -8.45
N GLN A 218 20.39 -10.57 -9.03
CA GLN A 218 19.05 -11.05 -9.43
C GLN A 218 18.12 -11.34 -8.24
N ALA A 219 18.63 -11.45 -7.02
CA ALA A 219 17.83 -11.64 -5.81
C ALA A 219 17.34 -10.32 -5.20
N ALA A 220 17.71 -9.16 -5.78
CA ALA A 220 17.24 -7.86 -5.32
C ALA A 220 15.71 -7.73 -5.51
N PRO A 221 14.97 -7.20 -4.51
CA PRO A 221 13.54 -6.92 -4.70
C PRO A 221 13.35 -5.76 -5.69
N SER A 222 12.18 -5.70 -6.36
CA SER A 222 11.83 -4.53 -7.19
C SER A 222 11.52 -3.31 -6.32
N PHE A 223 12.03 -2.16 -6.73
CA PHE A 223 11.83 -0.86 -6.09
C PHE A 223 10.77 0.01 -6.79
N ASP A 224 10.18 -0.50 -7.88
CA ASP A 224 9.38 0.31 -8.80
C ASP A 224 8.10 0.83 -8.17
N ALA A 225 7.33 -0.05 -7.52
CA ALA A 225 6.07 0.32 -6.88
C ALA A 225 6.27 1.37 -5.76
N ALA A 226 7.27 1.18 -4.89
CA ALA A 226 7.62 2.14 -3.85
C ALA A 226 8.05 3.50 -4.43
N ARG A 227 8.82 3.49 -5.52
CA ARG A 227 9.24 4.71 -6.22
C ARG A 227 8.06 5.44 -6.86
N GLU A 228 7.22 4.74 -7.61
CA GLU A 228 6.03 5.31 -8.24
C GLU A 228 5.09 5.92 -7.20
N GLN A 229 4.92 5.27 -6.05
CA GLN A 229 4.08 5.76 -4.97
C GLN A 229 4.64 7.05 -4.33
N LEU A 230 5.95 7.13 -4.13
CA LEU A 230 6.60 8.37 -3.66
C LEU A 230 6.50 9.50 -4.69
N GLU A 231 6.66 9.21 -5.97
CA GLU A 231 6.50 10.21 -7.04
C GLU A 231 5.04 10.69 -7.16
N GLN A 232 4.07 9.78 -7.01
CA GLN A 232 2.66 10.12 -6.96
C GLN A 232 2.33 11.00 -5.75
N ALA A 233 2.96 10.73 -4.60
CA ALA A 233 2.86 11.56 -3.42
C ALA A 233 3.41 12.98 -3.66
N CYS A 234 4.57 13.11 -4.35
CA CYS A 234 5.12 14.41 -4.74
C CYS A 234 4.13 15.21 -5.59
N ARG A 235 3.51 14.56 -6.59
CA ARG A 235 2.50 15.20 -7.45
C ARG A 235 1.27 15.64 -6.67
N THR A 236 0.81 14.80 -5.74
CA THR A 236 -0.37 15.08 -4.91
C THR A 236 -0.13 16.28 -3.99
N LEU A 237 1.04 16.33 -3.32
CA LEU A 237 1.42 17.45 -2.47
C LEU A 237 1.61 18.75 -3.25
N ALA A 238 2.31 18.70 -4.39
CA ALA A 238 2.52 19.87 -5.24
C ALA A 238 1.18 20.46 -5.71
N ARG A 239 0.23 19.61 -6.13
CA ARG A 239 -1.12 20.04 -6.48
C ARG A 239 -1.85 20.66 -5.30
N LEU A 240 -1.82 20.03 -4.13
CA LEU A 240 -2.45 20.59 -2.93
C LEU A 240 -1.88 21.96 -2.54
N GLN A 241 -0.57 22.17 -2.71
CA GLN A 241 0.07 23.48 -2.50
C GLN A 241 -0.36 24.52 -3.53
N GLN A 242 -0.58 24.13 -4.79
CA GLN A 242 -1.08 25.01 -5.84
C GLN A 242 -2.55 25.36 -5.67
N ASP A 243 -3.36 24.38 -5.24
CA ASP A 243 -4.80 24.50 -5.03
C ASP A 243 -5.14 25.18 -3.69
N ALA A 244 -4.14 25.41 -2.82
CA ALA A 244 -4.33 26.04 -1.52
C ALA A 244 -4.96 27.43 -1.71
N ALA A 245 -6.16 27.62 -1.15
CA ALA A 245 -6.90 28.85 -1.34
C ALA A 245 -6.15 30.01 -0.68
N PRO A 246 -5.93 31.15 -1.37
CA PRO A 246 -5.42 32.34 -0.71
C PRO A 246 -6.36 32.71 0.43
N ALA A 247 -5.82 33.13 1.58
CA ALA A 247 -6.63 33.55 2.72
C ALA A 247 -7.47 34.78 2.34
N THR A 248 -8.65 34.58 1.78
CA THR A 248 -9.65 35.62 1.62
C THR A 248 -10.33 35.82 2.95
N SER A 249 -9.98 36.95 3.58
CA SER A 249 -10.74 37.63 4.62
C SER A 249 -12.24 37.43 4.44
N THR A 250 -12.88 36.78 5.40
CA THR A 250 -14.32 36.90 5.61
C THR A 250 -14.60 38.34 6.03
N GLY A 251 -15.19 39.13 5.14
CA GLY A 251 -15.51 40.53 5.41
C GLY A 251 -16.20 41.19 4.23
N ASP A 252 -17.53 41.18 4.30
CA ASP A 252 -18.50 42.03 3.61
C ASP A 252 -18.88 41.71 2.15
N GLY A 253 -20.18 41.43 2.03
CA GLY A 253 -20.85 41.32 0.75
C GLY A 253 -20.95 42.69 0.10
N GLU A 254 -20.69 42.72 -1.20
CA GLU A 254 -21.28 43.73 -2.06
C GLU A 254 -21.56 43.12 -3.43
N THR A 255 -22.79 43.36 -3.86
CA THR A 255 -23.38 42.94 -5.12
C THR A 255 -22.72 43.63 -6.32
N ALA A 256 -22.38 42.80 -7.32
CA ALA A 256 -22.37 43.07 -8.77
C ALA A 256 -21.20 43.93 -9.34
N PRO A 257 -20.92 43.90 -10.68
CA PRO A 257 -21.66 43.23 -11.75
C PRO A 257 -20.85 42.37 -12.75
N VAL A 258 -21.63 41.67 -13.56
CA VAL A 258 -21.32 40.91 -14.77
C VAL A 258 -20.45 41.68 -15.76
N ALA A 259 -19.37 41.05 -16.24
CA ALA A 259 -18.61 41.50 -17.41
C ALA A 259 -18.55 40.40 -18.48
N ALA A 260 -19.47 40.55 -19.44
CA ALA A 260 -19.40 40.25 -20.87
C ALA A 260 -18.45 39.14 -21.39
N THR A 261 -19.09 38.07 -21.81
CA THR A 261 -18.68 37.11 -22.85
C THR A 261 -18.28 37.81 -24.16
N ALA A 262 -17.13 37.44 -24.74
CA ALA A 262 -16.79 37.73 -26.12
C ALA A 262 -16.81 36.42 -26.95
N PRO A 263 -17.37 36.40 -28.18
CA PRO A 263 -17.63 35.16 -28.90
C PRO A 263 -16.45 34.71 -29.78
N LEU A 264 -16.28 33.39 -29.87
CA LEU A 264 -15.40 32.67 -30.79
C LEU A 264 -16.01 32.65 -32.23
N PRO A 265 -15.23 32.80 -33.31
CA PRO A 265 -15.72 32.53 -34.67
C PRO A 265 -15.63 31.03 -35.02
N PRO A 266 -16.61 30.46 -35.74
CA PRO A 266 -16.60 29.05 -36.12
C PRO A 266 -15.77 28.80 -37.38
N ARG A 267 -15.01 27.69 -37.42
CA ARG A 267 -14.41 27.14 -38.64
C ARG A 267 -15.10 25.84 -39.09
N PRO A 268 -15.14 25.58 -40.40
CA PRO A 268 -16.13 24.70 -41.03
C PRO A 268 -15.74 23.21 -41.04
N LYS A 269 -16.79 22.38 -41.21
CA LYS A 269 -16.76 20.92 -41.40
C LYS A 269 -16.06 20.53 -42.70
N PRO A 270 -15.29 19.42 -42.74
CA PRO A 270 -14.92 18.77 -43.99
C PRO A 270 -15.93 17.69 -44.41
N THR A 271 -16.26 17.70 -45.69
CA THR A 271 -17.04 16.70 -46.46
C THR A 271 -16.21 15.43 -46.75
N PRO A 272 -16.86 14.30 -47.10
CA PRO A 272 -16.22 13.01 -47.34
C PRO A 272 -15.81 12.82 -48.81
N GLY A 273 -14.68 12.13 -49.02
CA GLY A 273 -14.24 11.62 -50.32
C GLY A 273 -13.07 10.66 -50.14
N GLY A 274 -13.28 9.36 -50.40
CA GLY A 274 -12.22 8.33 -50.42
C GLY A 274 -11.55 8.21 -51.79
N PRO A 275 -11.03 7.03 -52.18
CA PRO A 275 -10.26 6.03 -51.43
C PRO A 275 -8.84 5.87 -52.01
N GLY A 276 -7.88 5.38 -51.21
CA GLY A 276 -6.53 5.07 -51.68
C GLY A 276 -5.94 3.89 -50.90
N GLN A 277 -5.88 2.73 -51.56
CA GLN A 277 -5.28 1.49 -51.06
C GLN A 277 -3.75 1.52 -51.11
N ALA A 278 -3.10 0.91 -50.10
CA ALA A 278 -1.91 0.06 -50.19
C ALA A 278 -1.46 -0.25 -48.74
N ALA A 279 -1.80 -1.42 -48.20
CA ALA A 279 -0.97 -2.64 -48.25
C ALA A 279 0.25 -2.57 -47.34
N LEU A 280 0.14 -3.20 -46.16
CA LEU A 280 1.27 -3.67 -45.35
C LEU A 280 1.04 -5.13 -44.95
N ALA A 281 2.14 -5.86 -44.99
CA ALA A 281 2.26 -7.29 -45.09
C ALA A 281 1.83 -8.05 -43.82
N ALA A 282 1.35 -9.27 -44.05
CA ALA A 282 1.18 -10.32 -43.07
C ALA A 282 2.42 -11.21 -43.02
N SER A 283 2.80 -11.59 -41.81
CA SER A 283 3.52 -12.82 -41.42
C SER A 283 3.69 -12.75 -39.89
N ASP A 284 3.52 -13.76 -39.06
CA ASP A 284 3.12 -15.16 -39.17
C ASP A 284 2.55 -15.51 -37.79
N GLU A 285 1.27 -15.89 -37.69
CA GLU A 285 0.73 -16.48 -36.45
C GLU A 285 0.86 -17.99 -36.51
N ALA A 286 1.84 -18.50 -35.78
CA ALA A 286 1.97 -19.91 -35.47
C ALA A 286 1.06 -20.26 -34.27
N ASP A 287 -0.05 -20.91 -34.59
CA ASP A 287 -0.68 -22.05 -33.89
C ASP A 287 -0.31 -22.26 -32.41
N LEU A 288 -1.06 -21.59 -31.52
CA LEU A 288 -1.37 -22.09 -30.18
C LEU A 288 -2.89 -21.97 -29.99
N GLY A 289 -3.59 -23.06 -30.27
CA GLY A 289 -5.05 -23.13 -30.24
C GLY A 289 -5.71 -22.65 -28.94
N ALA A 290 -6.66 -21.74 -29.13
CA ALA A 290 -7.87 -21.49 -28.34
C ALA A 290 -7.70 -21.06 -26.86
N CYS A 291 -7.36 -19.79 -26.66
CA CYS A 291 -7.54 -19.09 -25.37
C CYS A 291 -8.39 -17.80 -25.47
N ASP A 292 -9.18 -17.60 -26.53
CA ASP A 292 -10.01 -16.41 -26.72
C ASP A 292 -11.52 -16.71 -26.77
N ALA A 293 -12.00 -17.50 -25.80
CA ALA A 293 -13.43 -17.57 -25.53
C ALA A 293 -13.70 -16.89 -24.19
N THR A 294 -14.17 -15.64 -24.23
CA THR A 294 -14.89 -15.07 -23.09
C THR A 294 -16.06 -16.02 -22.82
N PRO A 295 -16.16 -16.64 -21.63
CA PRO A 295 -17.21 -17.64 -21.39
C PRO A 295 -18.57 -16.97 -21.56
N ILE A 296 -19.38 -17.48 -22.49
CA ILE A 296 -20.67 -16.88 -22.85
C ILE A 296 -21.76 -17.35 -21.86
N GLY A 297 -21.45 -18.32 -20.99
CA GLY A 297 -22.35 -18.84 -19.96
C GLY A 297 -21.67 -19.43 -18.71
N ARG A 298 -22.49 -19.63 -17.66
CA ARG A 298 -22.05 -20.14 -16.34
C ARG A 298 -21.33 -21.49 -16.43
N ASP A 299 -21.86 -22.42 -17.21
CA ASP A 299 -21.29 -23.77 -17.33
C ASP A 299 -19.94 -23.76 -18.06
N GLU A 300 -19.77 -22.85 -19.01
CA GLU A 300 -18.51 -22.66 -19.73
C GLU A 300 -17.44 -22.05 -18.83
N ALA A 301 -17.80 -21.08 -17.98
CA ALA A 301 -16.91 -20.54 -16.96
C ALA A 301 -16.46 -21.61 -15.95
N ILE A 302 -17.38 -22.48 -15.51
CA ILE A 302 -17.04 -23.62 -14.62
C ILE A 302 -16.09 -24.59 -15.33
N ALA A 303 -16.31 -24.88 -16.61
CA ALA A 303 -15.44 -25.75 -17.41
C ALA A 303 -14.04 -25.14 -17.62
N GLN A 304 -13.93 -23.82 -17.75
CA GLN A 304 -12.64 -23.11 -17.80
C GLN A 304 -11.89 -23.18 -16.47
N LEU A 305 -12.58 -22.97 -15.34
CA LEU A 305 -11.97 -23.11 -14.01
C LEU A 305 -11.40 -24.52 -13.78
N ARG A 306 -12.11 -25.56 -14.22
CA ARG A 306 -11.61 -26.96 -14.16
C ARG A 306 -10.38 -27.18 -15.04
N ARG A 307 -10.35 -26.59 -16.24
CA ARG A 307 -9.16 -26.64 -17.13
C ARG A 307 -7.95 -25.96 -16.51
N ILE A 308 -8.15 -24.82 -15.85
CA ILE A 308 -7.09 -24.09 -15.13
C ILE A 308 -6.57 -24.93 -13.96
N ALA A 309 -7.46 -25.53 -13.16
CA ALA A 309 -7.05 -26.41 -12.06
C ALA A 309 -6.21 -27.60 -12.54
N GLU A 310 -6.61 -28.23 -13.65
CA GLU A 310 -5.89 -29.37 -14.25
C GLU A 310 -4.52 -28.97 -14.80
N PHE A 311 -4.44 -27.80 -15.44
CA PHE A 311 -3.17 -27.23 -15.90
C PHE A 311 -2.23 -27.00 -14.74
N LEU A 312 -2.69 -26.33 -13.67
CA LEU A 312 -1.89 -26.03 -12.49
C LEU A 312 -1.44 -27.30 -11.75
N ARG A 313 -2.26 -28.36 -11.69
CA ARG A 313 -1.84 -29.66 -11.12
C ARG A 313 -0.70 -30.31 -11.91
N ARG A 314 -0.69 -30.13 -13.23
CA ARG A 314 0.35 -30.69 -14.12
C ARG A 314 1.64 -29.89 -14.09
N THR A 315 1.56 -28.56 -14.01
CA THR A 315 2.73 -27.68 -14.04
C THR A 315 3.33 -27.45 -12.65
N GLU A 316 2.48 -27.37 -11.62
CA GLU A 316 2.87 -27.00 -10.25
C GLU A 316 2.07 -27.81 -9.19
N PRO A 317 2.44 -29.07 -8.91
CA PRO A 317 1.67 -29.98 -8.05
C PRO A 317 1.41 -29.48 -6.61
N HIS A 318 2.26 -28.59 -6.11
CA HIS A 318 2.16 -28.02 -4.75
C HIS A 318 1.59 -26.60 -4.72
N ASN A 319 1.16 -26.04 -5.86
CA ASN A 319 0.57 -24.72 -5.90
C ASN A 319 -0.88 -24.76 -5.33
N PRO A 320 -1.18 -24.04 -4.23
CA PRO A 320 -2.52 -24.02 -3.65
C PRO A 320 -3.59 -23.45 -4.60
N ALA A 321 -3.20 -22.70 -5.63
CA ALA A 321 -4.11 -22.16 -6.64
C ALA A 321 -4.87 -23.25 -7.41
N ALA A 322 -4.25 -24.42 -7.63
CA ALA A 322 -4.92 -25.55 -8.29
C ALA A 322 -6.11 -26.07 -7.45
N TYR A 323 -5.89 -26.19 -6.14
CA TYR A 323 -6.92 -26.57 -5.17
C TYR A 323 -8.03 -25.50 -5.06
N LEU A 324 -7.65 -24.22 -5.05
CA LEU A 324 -8.60 -23.11 -4.97
C LEU A 324 -9.46 -22.99 -6.24
N ALA A 325 -8.89 -23.17 -7.43
CA ALA A 325 -9.61 -23.15 -8.69
C ALA A 325 -10.64 -24.30 -8.78
N ASP A 326 -10.27 -25.49 -8.31
CA ASP A 326 -11.16 -26.66 -8.25
C ASP A 326 -12.32 -26.44 -7.26
N LYS A 327 -12.01 -25.88 -6.08
CA LYS A 327 -13.01 -25.52 -5.06
C LYS A 327 -13.97 -24.44 -5.56
N ALA A 328 -13.46 -23.43 -6.26
CA ALA A 328 -14.27 -22.39 -6.90
C ALA A 328 -15.19 -22.97 -7.99
N ALA A 329 -14.69 -23.88 -8.83
CA ALA A 329 -15.50 -24.57 -9.83
C ALA A 329 -16.63 -25.40 -9.20
N ARG A 330 -16.38 -26.06 -8.07
CA ARG A 330 -17.41 -26.80 -7.32
C ARG A 330 -18.48 -25.85 -6.78
N TRP A 331 -18.08 -24.79 -6.11
CA TRP A 331 -19.00 -23.81 -5.54
C TRP A 331 -19.83 -23.08 -6.58
N ALA A 332 -19.24 -22.75 -7.72
CA ALA A 332 -19.93 -22.13 -8.83
C ALA A 332 -21.06 -23.01 -9.41
N GLY A 333 -21.04 -24.33 -9.18
CA GLY A 333 -22.13 -25.25 -9.55
C GLY A 333 -23.24 -25.41 -8.50
N LEU A 334 -23.04 -24.91 -7.28
CA LEU A 334 -24.02 -25.07 -6.19
C LEU A 334 -25.08 -23.95 -6.21
N ALA A 335 -26.27 -24.29 -5.73
CA ALA A 335 -27.24 -23.28 -5.30
C ALA A 335 -26.76 -22.64 -3.99
N LEU A 336 -27.06 -21.35 -3.78
CA LEU A 336 -26.56 -20.57 -2.64
C LEU A 336 -26.79 -21.26 -1.29
N HIS A 337 -27.96 -21.88 -1.10
CA HIS A 337 -28.29 -22.59 0.13
C HIS A 337 -27.41 -23.83 0.36
N ALA A 338 -27.10 -24.59 -0.69
CA ALA A 338 -26.23 -25.76 -0.60
C ALA A 338 -24.77 -25.35 -0.32
N TRP A 339 -24.33 -24.24 -0.92
CA TRP A 339 -23.01 -23.67 -0.64
C TRP A 339 -22.87 -23.19 0.82
N LEU A 340 -23.88 -22.52 1.37
CA LEU A 340 -23.87 -22.04 2.75
C LEU A 340 -23.68 -23.18 3.75
N ARG A 341 -24.26 -24.36 3.52
CA ARG A 341 -24.06 -25.53 4.39
C ARG A 341 -22.65 -26.12 4.31
N GLU A 342 -21.97 -25.98 3.17
CA GLU A 342 -20.58 -26.46 3.03
C GLU A 342 -19.56 -25.52 3.71
N VAL A 343 -19.86 -24.22 3.79
CA VAL A 343 -18.91 -23.20 4.26
C VAL A 343 -19.09 -22.85 5.73
N ILE A 344 -20.31 -22.92 6.25
CA ILE A 344 -20.62 -22.57 7.63
C ILE A 344 -20.65 -23.84 8.49
N ALA A 345 -19.65 -24.01 9.34
CA ALA A 345 -19.57 -25.14 10.26
C ALA A 345 -20.50 -25.03 11.48
N ASP A 346 -20.95 -23.81 11.82
CA ASP A 346 -21.86 -23.56 12.94
C ASP A 346 -23.34 -23.66 12.49
N GLU A 347 -24.00 -24.73 12.93
CA GLU A 347 -25.42 -25.00 12.63
C GLU A 347 -26.36 -23.88 13.11
N GLN A 348 -26.02 -23.17 14.20
CA GLN A 348 -26.86 -22.07 14.71
C GLN A 348 -26.69 -20.79 13.89
N ALA A 349 -25.49 -20.51 13.39
CA ALA A 349 -25.26 -19.41 12.46
C ALA A 349 -25.97 -19.65 11.11
N LEU A 350 -25.92 -20.89 10.61
CA LEU A 350 -26.59 -21.29 9.38
C LEU A 350 -28.12 -21.16 9.51
N ALA A 351 -28.73 -21.66 10.60
CA ALA A 351 -30.18 -21.59 10.80
C ALA A 351 -30.73 -20.16 10.84
N ARG A 352 -29.99 -19.21 11.45
CA ARG A 352 -30.35 -17.78 11.48
C ARG A 352 -30.29 -17.14 10.09
N LEU A 353 -29.28 -17.51 9.29
CA LEU A 353 -29.12 -17.04 7.91
C LEU A 353 -30.18 -17.61 6.97
N GLU A 354 -30.50 -18.91 7.06
CA GLU A 354 -31.57 -19.54 6.28
C GLU A 354 -32.94 -18.90 6.57
N THR A 355 -33.22 -18.58 7.83
CA THR A 355 -34.44 -17.86 8.24
C THR A 355 -34.49 -16.44 7.65
N THR A 356 -33.36 -15.73 7.67
CA THR A 356 -33.25 -14.35 7.15
C THR A 356 -33.38 -14.30 5.62
N LEU A 357 -32.84 -15.31 4.92
CA LEU A 357 -32.89 -15.42 3.47
C LEU A 357 -34.20 -16.03 2.94
N GLY A 358 -35.11 -16.45 3.83
CA GLY A 358 -36.41 -17.00 3.47
C GLY A 358 -36.34 -18.34 2.72
N VAL A 359 -35.22 -19.06 2.83
CA VAL A 359 -35.04 -20.35 2.17
C VAL A 359 -35.57 -21.43 3.12
N ALA A 360 -36.77 -21.93 2.83
CA ALA A 360 -37.31 -23.06 3.58
C ALA A 360 -36.41 -24.29 3.41
N ARG A 361 -36.28 -25.10 4.46
CA ARG A 361 -35.74 -26.46 4.34
C ARG A 361 -36.66 -27.21 3.39
N ASP A 362 -36.22 -27.43 2.15
CA ASP A 362 -36.88 -28.40 1.27
C ASP A 362 -36.85 -29.73 2.00
N ALA A 363 -38.01 -30.08 2.57
CA ALA A 363 -38.24 -31.37 3.16
C ALA A 363 -38.01 -32.41 2.06
N GLU A 364 -37.19 -33.41 2.39
CA GLU A 364 -37.02 -34.61 1.60
C GLU A 364 -38.38 -35.07 1.04
N SER A 365 -38.54 -34.99 -0.28
CA SER A 365 -39.50 -35.84 -0.98
C SER A 365 -38.98 -37.27 -0.86
N GLY A 366 -39.32 -37.89 0.27
CA GLY A 366 -39.42 -39.34 0.35
C GLY A 366 -40.64 -39.78 -0.44
N ARG A 367 -40.41 -40.26 -1.66
CA ARG A 367 -41.08 -41.43 -2.24
C ARG A 367 -40.30 -41.98 -3.42
#